data_AF-A0A964ZGG2-F1
#
_entry.id   AF-A0A964ZGG2-F1
#
_cell.length_a   1.000
_cell.length_b   1.000
_cell.length_c   1.000
_cell.angle_alpha   90.00
_cell.angle_beta   90.00
_cell.angle_gamma   90.00
#
_symmetry.space_group_name_H-M   'P 1'
#
loop_
_entity.id
_entity.type
_entity.pdbx_description
1 polymer ?
#
loop_
_entity_poly.entity_id
_entity_poly.type
_entity_poly.pdbx_seq_one_letter_code
_entity_poly.pdbx_strand_id
1 'polypeptide(L)' 'MMLDMNAVVGHFDILWITFDCLRYDVADAAPTICLPAWEPRETPGTFTLPAHLAFFHGFLPTPPKPGPHPRL' A
#
# COMPACT_ATOMS: atom_id res chain seq x y z
N MET A 1 13.12 -0.38 -8.21
CA MET A 1 14.00 0.61 -7.55
C MET A 1 13.26 1.06 -6.30
N MET A 2 13.89 1.09 -5.13
CA MET A 2 13.22 1.56 -3.92
C MET A 2 13.31 3.09 -3.89
N LEU A 3 12.15 3.77 -3.81
CA LEU A 3 12.09 5.23 -3.74
C LEU A 3 12.44 5.67 -2.31
N ASP A 4 13.36 6.63 -2.15
CA ASP A 4 13.65 7.22 -0.83
C ASP A 4 12.62 8.31 -0.50
N MET A 5 11.71 8.00 0.42
CA MET A 5 10.65 8.93 0.82
C MET A 5 11.17 10.16 1.55
N ASN A 6 12.36 10.13 2.17
CA ASN A 6 12.94 11.32 2.81
C ASN A 6 13.33 12.39 1.79
N ALA A 7 13.64 11.99 0.55
CA ALA A 7 13.89 12.91 -0.55
C ALA A 7 12.60 13.46 -1.19
N VAL A 8 11.44 12.85 -0.92
CA VAL A 8 10.13 13.23 -1.48
C VAL A 8 9.36 14.15 -0.53
N VAL A 9 9.27 13.77 0.74
CA VAL A 9 8.49 14.49 1.75
C VAL A 9 9.05 15.91 1.92
N GLY A 10 8.18 16.92 1.87
CA GLY A 10 8.54 18.33 1.98
C GLY A 10 8.94 19.00 0.66
N HIS A 11 9.12 18.22 -0.42
CA HIS A 11 9.47 18.73 -1.75
C HIS A 11 8.36 18.54 -2.79
N PHE A 12 7.46 17.58 -2.57
CA PHE A 12 6.38 17.23 -3.50
C PHE A 12 5.05 17.06 -2.77
N ASP A 13 3.95 17.28 -3.49
CA ASP A 13 2.62 16.90 -3.05
C ASP A 13 2.46 15.37 -3.11
N ILE A 14 1.81 14.80 -2.11
CA ILE A 14 1.57 13.35 -2.02
C ILE A 14 0.08 13.08 -2.15
N LEU A 15 -0.28 12.31 -3.18
CA LEU A 15 -1.63 11.80 -3.36
C LEU A 15 -1.70 10.35 -2.84
N TRP A 16 -2.52 10.12 -1.81
CA TRP A 16 -2.77 8.81 -1.23
C TRP A 16 -4.18 8.33 -1.61
N ILE A 17 -4.27 7.22 -2.34
CA ILE A 17 -5.55 6.65 -2.80
C ILE A 17 -5.73 5.27 -2.17
N THR A 18 -6.90 5.02 -1.58
CA THR A 18 -7.32 3.71 -1.11
C THR A 18 -8.58 3.26 -1.84
N PHE A 19 -8.65 1.96 -2.15
CA PHE A 19 -9.86 1.31 -2.65
C PHE A 19 -10.32 0.35 -1.56
N ASP A 20 -11.46 0.65 -0.93
CA ASP A 20 -11.95 -0.17 0.16
C ASP A 20 -12.42 -1.54 -0.34
N CYS A 21 -12.04 -2.59 0.40
CA CYS A 21 -12.36 -3.99 0.07
C CYS A 21 -11.91 -4.47 -1.33
N LEU A 22 -10.94 -3.80 -1.98
CA LEU A 22 -10.41 -4.27 -3.27
C LEU A 22 -9.55 -5.51 -3.09
N ARG A 23 -9.92 -6.58 -3.80
CA ARG A 23 -9.20 -7.85 -3.83
C ARG A 23 -8.06 -7.80 -4.85
N TYR A 24 -6.90 -8.34 -4.47
CA TYR A 24 -5.71 -8.34 -5.34
C TYR A 24 -5.95 -9.05 -6.67
N ASP A 25 -6.59 -10.23 -6.66
CA ASP A 25 -6.86 -11.01 -7.88
C ASP A 25 -7.80 -10.28 -8.85
N VAL A 26 -8.73 -9.48 -8.33
CA VAL A 26 -9.60 -8.62 -9.15
C VAL A 26 -8.81 -7.46 -9.74
N ALA A 27 -7.94 -6.84 -8.94
CA ALA A 27 -7.11 -5.71 -9.37
C ALA A 27 -6.09 -6.11 -10.45
N ASP A 28 -5.49 -7.29 -10.30
CA ASP A 28 -4.53 -7.87 -11.24
C ASP A 28 -5.19 -8.28 -12.56
N ALA A 29 -6.41 -8.83 -12.51
CA ALA A 29 -7.17 -9.21 -13.69
C ALA A 29 -7.76 -8.01 -14.47
N ALA A 30 -7.85 -6.83 -13.85
CA ALA A 30 -8.43 -5.62 -14.43
C ALA A 30 -7.43 -4.44 -14.44
N PRO A 31 -6.33 -4.53 -15.20
CA PRO A 31 -5.34 -3.48 -15.26
C PRO A 31 -5.98 -2.19 -15.80
N THR A 32 -5.85 -1.10 -15.04
CA THR A 32 -6.37 0.22 -15.45
C THR A 32 -5.21 1.04 -16.02
N ILE A 33 -5.40 1.68 -17.19
CA ILE A 33 -4.34 2.43 -17.90
C ILE A 33 -3.72 3.57 -17.08
N CYS A 34 -4.40 4.02 -16.03
CA CYS A 34 -3.98 5.12 -15.16
C CYS A 34 -3.37 4.66 -13.83
N LEU A 35 -3.26 3.35 -13.57
CA LEU A 35 -2.70 2.82 -12.32
C LEU A 35 -1.45 1.97 -12.62
N PRO A 36 -0.44 2.02 -11.75
CA PRO A 36 0.70 1.13 -11.86
C PRO A 36 0.27 -0.34 -11.71
N ALA A 37 1.15 -1.27 -12.10
CA ALA A 37 0.94 -2.68 -11.84
C ALA A 37 0.78 -2.94 -10.33
N TRP A 38 -0.19 -3.78 -9.97
CA TRP A 38 -0.46 -4.11 -8.58
C TRP A 38 0.56 -5.11 -8.04
N GLU A 39 1.03 -4.87 -6.82
CA GLU A 39 1.86 -5.83 -6.08
C GLU A 39 1.02 -6.58 -5.04
N PRO A 40 1.21 -7.90 -4.88
CA PRO A 40 0.53 -8.64 -3.83
C PRO A 40 1.03 -8.17 -2.46
N ARG A 41 0.11 -7.65 -1.64
CA ARG A 41 0.37 -7.12 -0.30
C ARG A 41 -0.75 -7.50 0.65
N GLU A 42 -0.38 -7.73 1.90
CA GLU A 42 -1.29 -8.03 3.01
C GLU A 42 -1.43 -6.80 3.91
N THR A 43 -2.67 -6.39 4.15
CA THR A 43 -2.98 -5.25 5.01
C THR A 43 -2.92 -5.65 6.50
N PRO A 44 -2.42 -4.78 7.39
CA PRO A 44 -2.49 -4.99 8.83
C PRO A 44 -3.92 -4.74 9.34
N GLY A 45 -4.75 -5.77 9.26
CA GLY A 45 -6.14 -5.76 9.74
C GLY A 45 -7.13 -6.13 8.65
N THR A 46 -8.19 -6.86 9.03
CA THR A 46 -9.20 -7.37 8.10
C THR A 46 -10.42 -6.46 7.94
N PHE A 47 -10.56 -5.44 8.80
CA PHE A 47 -11.64 -4.46 8.75
C PHE A 47 -11.11 -3.10 8.33
N THR A 48 -11.95 -2.32 7.66
CA THR A 48 -11.62 -1.00 7.11
C THR A 48 -10.99 -0.07 8.15
N LEU A 49 -11.63 0.13 9.30
CA LEU A 49 -11.13 1.06 10.33
C LEU A 49 -9.73 0.68 10.87
N PRO A 50 -9.49 -0.53 11.41
CA PRO A 50 -8.17 -0.88 11.92
C PRO A 50 -7.09 -0.89 10.83
N ALA A 51 -7.41 -1.29 9.59
CA ALA A 51 -6.48 -1.24 8.47
C ALA A 51 -6.04 0.21 8.16
N HIS A 52 -6.99 1.14 8.05
CA HIS A 52 -6.68 2.54 7.77
C HIS A 52 -5.89 3.19 8.93
N LEU A 53 -6.28 2.94 10.19
CA LEU A 53 -5.50 3.42 11.34
C LEU A 53 -4.07 2.89 11.30
N ALA A 54 -3.87 1.61 10.99
CA ALA A 54 -2.54 1.02 10.90
C ALA A 54 -1.66 1.75 9.86
N PHE A 55 -2.20 2.11 8.69
CA PHE A 55 -1.46 2.87 7.67
C PHE A 55 -0.92 4.21 8.21
N PHE A 56 -1.75 4.97 8.91
CA PHE A 56 -1.35 6.26 9.50
C PHE A 56 -0.40 6.12 10.71
N HIS A 57 -0.27 4.92 11.27
CA HIS A 57 0.69 4.59 12.32
C HIS A 57 2.00 3.99 11.76
N GLY A 58 2.24 4.05 10.45
CA GLY A 58 3.46 3.53 9.80
C GLY A 58 3.42 2.03 9.49
N PHE A 59 2.31 1.36 9.81
CA PHE A 59 2.10 -0.05 9.47
C PHE A 59 1.48 -0.16 8.08
N LEU A 60 2.31 -0.04 7.04
CA LEU A 60 1.86 -0.23 5.65
C LEU A 60 1.73 -1.71 5.26
N PRO A 61 0.96 -2.02 4.20
CA PRO A 61 0.84 -3.38 3.68
C PRO A 61 2.20 -4.02 3.32
N THR A 62 2.41 -5.24 3.78
CA THR A 62 3.66 -5.99 3.58
C THR A 62 3.49 -7.07 2.51
N PRO A 63 4.56 -7.55 1.85
CA PRO A 63 4.46 -8.70 0.96
C PRO A 63 3.92 -9.94 1.71
N PRO A 64 3.22 -10.86 1.03
CA PRO A 64 2.69 -12.08 1.65
C PRO A 64 3.77 -13.08 2.07
N LYS A 65 5.05 -12.79 1.80
CA LYS A 65 6.17 -13.64 2.18
C LYS A 65 6.47 -13.50 3.67
N PRO A 66 6.71 -14.61 4.40
CA PRO A 66 7.18 -14.54 5.79
C PRO A 66 8.52 -13.82 5.89
N GLY A 67 8.73 -13.08 6.98
CA GLY A 67 10.00 -12.43 7.29
C GLY A 67 9.83 -11.03 7.85
N PRO A 68 10.93 -10.41 8.34
CA PRO A 68 10.92 -9.01 8.73
C PRO A 68 10.77 -8.13 7.50
N HIS A 69 9.77 -7.24 7.55
CA HIS A 69 9.55 -6.23 6.53
C HIS A 69 9.80 -4.85 7.12
N PRO A 70 10.62 -4.00 6.48
CA PRO A 70 10.80 -2.63 6.92
C PRO A 70 9.44 -1.92 6.89
N ARG A 71 9.14 -1.23 8.00
CA ARG A 71 7.98 -0.35 8.14
C ARG A 71 8.48 1.09 8.04
N LEU A 72 7.59 2.01 7.66
CA LEU A 72 7.91 3.43 7.58
C LEU A 72 8.00 4.07 8.97
#